data_AF-A0A956UH15-F1
#
_entry.id   AF-A0A956UH15-F1
#
_cell.length_a   1.000
_cell.length_b   1.000
_cell.length_c   1.000
_cell.angle_alpha   90.00
_cell.angle_beta   90.00
_cell.angle_gamma   90.00
#
_symmetry.space_group_name_H-M   'P 1'
#
loop_
_entity.id
_entity.type
_entity.pdbx_description
1 polymer ?
#
loop_
_entity_poly.entity_id
_entity_poly.type
_entity_poly.pdbx_seq_one_letter_code
_entity_poly.pdbx_strand_id
1 'polypeptide(L)' 'IQDRMFAPDAPPIAALMQAEFHMMGPMVGGFGRKVEDPAEIGPTIKEAIAANTVAVINVITDPKGGRRGSNYLG' A
#
# COMPACT_ATOMS: atom_id res chain seq x y z
N ILE A 1 17.89 -1.93 5.81
CA ILE A 1 17.13 -2.42 6.99
C ILE A 1 16.16 -3.51 6.55
N GLN A 2 15.32 -3.28 5.53
CA GLN A 2 14.44 -4.32 4.96
C GLN A 2 15.19 -5.57 4.46
N ASP A 3 16.35 -5.42 3.81
CA ASP A 3 17.15 -6.58 3.33
C ASP A 3 17.69 -7.49 4.44
N ARG A 4 17.68 -7.04 5.72
CA ARG A 4 18.16 -7.81 6.87
C ARG A 4 17.03 -8.46 7.68
N MET A 5 15.77 -8.28 7.27
CA MET A 5 14.60 -8.85 7.97
C MET A 5 14.18 -10.21 7.45
N PHE A 6 14.85 -10.73 6.41
CA PHE A 6 14.50 -12.00 5.77
C PHE A 6 15.62 -13.02 5.95
N ALA A 7 15.24 -14.29 6.14
CA ALA A 7 16.19 -15.39 6.18
C ALA A 7 16.93 -15.50 4.83
N PRO A 8 18.19 -15.96 4.79
CA PRO A 8 18.98 -16.04 3.55
C PRO A 8 18.36 -16.92 2.45
N ASP A 9 17.49 -17.85 2.85
CA ASP A 9 16.76 -18.80 2.02
C ASP A 9 15.30 -18.39 1.76
N ALA A 10 14.88 -17.20 2.23
CA ALA A 10 13.55 -16.71 1.97
C ALA A 10 13.33 -16.66 0.45
N PRO A 11 12.22 -17.23 -0.07
CA PRO A 11 11.89 -17.11 -1.48
C PRO A 11 11.91 -15.63 -1.86
N PRO A 12 12.34 -15.27 -3.08
CA PRO A 12 12.38 -13.88 -3.50
C PRO A 12 11.01 -13.29 -3.15
N ILE A 13 10.97 -12.18 -2.42
CA ILE A 13 9.72 -11.47 -2.08
C ILE A 13 8.81 -11.28 -3.32
N ALA A 14 9.42 -11.31 -4.52
CA ALA A 14 8.80 -11.38 -5.83
C ALA A 14 7.94 -12.63 -6.15
N ALA A 15 7.90 -13.66 -5.30
CA ALA A 15 7.09 -14.86 -5.52
C ALA A 15 5.68 -14.76 -4.91
N LEU A 16 5.42 -13.76 -4.07
CA LEU A 16 4.06 -13.43 -3.66
C LEU A 16 3.43 -12.62 -4.79
N MET A 17 2.37 -13.14 -5.41
CA MET A 17 1.54 -12.34 -6.30
C MET A 17 1.17 -11.03 -5.60
N GLN A 18 1.13 -9.92 -6.35
CA GLN A 18 0.73 -8.64 -5.78
C GLN A 18 -0.60 -8.82 -5.04
N ALA A 19 -0.57 -8.61 -3.73
CA ALA A 19 -1.76 -8.78 -2.91
C ALA A 19 -2.75 -7.67 -3.24
N GLU A 20 -3.93 -8.05 -3.73
CA GLU A 20 -5.00 -7.13 -4.11
C GLU A 20 -5.80 -6.69 -2.87
N PHE A 21 -5.10 -6.08 -1.90
CA PHE A 21 -5.68 -5.68 -0.60
C PHE A 21 -6.91 -4.77 -0.75
N HIS A 22 -6.93 -3.93 -1.78
CA HIS A 22 -8.04 -3.03 -2.05
C HIS A 22 -9.38 -3.75 -2.26
N MET A 23 -9.36 -5.03 -2.67
CA MET A 23 -10.57 -5.85 -2.82
C MET A 23 -11.22 -6.19 -1.47
N MET A 24 -10.49 -6.08 -0.35
CA MET A 24 -11.04 -6.32 0.99
C MET A 24 -12.11 -5.31 1.38
N GLY A 25 -11.98 -4.05 0.95
CA GLY A 25 -12.98 -3.02 1.21
C GLY A 25 -14.37 -3.39 0.68
N PRO A 26 -14.52 -3.62 -0.64
CA PRO A 26 -15.78 -4.02 -1.24
C PRO A 26 -16.38 -5.31 -0.67
N MET A 27 -15.54 -6.29 -0.27
CA MET A 27 -16.01 -7.53 0.34
C MET A 27 -16.78 -7.32 1.66
N VAL A 28 -16.53 -6.22 2.37
CA VAL A 28 -17.23 -5.86 3.61
C VAL A 28 -18.22 -4.69 3.41
N GLY A 29 -18.55 -4.35 2.16
CA GLY A 29 -19.42 -3.22 1.82
C GLY A 29 -18.76 -1.85 2.01
N GLY A 30 -17.43 -1.82 2.07
CA GLY A 30 -16.62 -0.61 2.24
C GLY A 30 -15.96 -0.10 0.96
N PHE A 31 -15.16 0.95 1.10
CA PHE A 31 -14.38 1.57 0.04
C PHE A 31 -13.07 0.81 -0.22
N GLY A 32 -12.73 0.61 -1.49
CA GLY A 32 -11.48 -0.03 -1.90
C GLY A 32 -10.84 0.66 -3.10
N ARG A 33 -9.57 1.05 -2.98
CA ARG A 33 -8.79 1.63 -4.09
C ARG A 33 -7.35 1.13 -4.11
N LYS A 34 -6.82 0.92 -5.32
CA LYS A 34 -5.38 0.74 -5.58
C LYS A 34 -4.82 2.07 -6.06
N VAL A 35 -3.64 2.45 -5.54
CA VAL A 35 -2.92 3.66 -5.91
C VAL A 35 -1.52 3.27 -6.37
N GLU A 36 -1.17 3.65 -7.59
CA GLU A 36 0.15 3.40 -8.18
C GLU A 36 0.96 4.69 -8.38
N ASP A 37 0.29 5.85 -8.48
CA ASP A 37 0.92 7.17 -8.54
C ASP A 37 0.80 7.89 -7.17
N PRO A 38 1.91 8.34 -6.56
CA PRO A 38 1.89 9.15 -5.35
C PRO A 38 0.97 10.39 -5.41
N ALA A 39 0.77 10.99 -6.59
CA ALA A 39 -0.11 12.14 -6.77
C ALA A 39 -1.59 11.82 -6.47
N GLU A 40 -1.98 10.55 -6.57
CA GLU A 40 -3.37 10.10 -6.36
C GLU A 40 -3.70 9.81 -4.89
N ILE A 41 -2.70 9.77 -3.99
CA ILE A 41 -2.90 9.50 -2.56
C ILE A 41 -3.87 10.52 -1.95
N GLY A 42 -3.62 11.82 -2.16
CA GLY A 42 -4.43 12.90 -1.60
C GLY A 42 -5.90 12.85 -2.07
N PRO A 43 -6.17 12.82 -3.38
CA PRO A 43 -7.53 12.63 -3.92
C PRO A 43 -8.22 11.37 -3.38
N THR A 44 -7.53 10.23 -3.37
CA THR A 44 -8.11 8.95 -2.93
C THR A 44 -8.51 8.97 -1.46
N ILE A 45 -7.71 9.61 -0.60
CA ILE A 45 -8.07 9.78 0.82
C ILE A 45 -9.34 10.64 0.97
N LYS A 46 -9.48 11.71 0.19
CA LYS A 46 -10.69 12.55 0.23
C LYS A 46 -11.94 11.75 -0.17
N GLU A 47 -11.82 10.93 -1.22
CA GLU A 47 -12.90 10.03 -1.64
C GLU A 47 -13.25 8.99 -0.56
N ALA A 48 -12.25 8.37 0.05
CA ALA A 48 -12.45 7.39 1.12
C ALA A 48 -13.17 7.99 2.33
N ILE A 49 -12.79 9.21 2.74
CA ILE A 49 -13.45 9.94 3.82
C ILE A 49 -14.90 10.28 3.43
N ALA A 50 -15.11 10.77 2.20
CA ALA A 50 -16.45 11.10 1.70
C ALA A 50 -17.37 9.88 1.58
N ALA A 51 -16.81 8.69 1.38
CA ALA A 51 -17.57 7.43 1.29
C ALA A 51 -18.19 7.00 2.63
N ASN A 52 -17.77 7.58 3.77
CA ASN A 52 -18.32 7.33 5.11
C ASN A 52 -18.48 5.83 5.45
N THR A 53 -17.54 5.00 5.01
CA THR A 53 -17.50 3.54 5.21
C THR A 53 -16.08 3.11 5.52
N VAL A 54 -15.90 1.86 5.95
CA VAL A 54 -14.56 1.27 6.13
C VAL A 54 -13.83 1.32 4.79
N ALA A 55 -12.59 1.83 4.79
CA ALA A 55 -11.82 2.06 3.58
C ALA A 55 -10.50 1.31 3.58
N VAL A 56 -10.16 0.68 2.46
CA VAL A 56 -8.86 0.05 2.20
C VAL A 56 -8.21 0.72 1.00
N ILE A 57 -7.06 1.36 1.21
CA ILE A 57 -6.25 1.98 0.16
C ILE A 57 -4.95 1.18 0.03
N ASN A 58 -4.79 0.48 -1.09
CA ASN A 58 -3.59 -0.29 -1.42
C ASN A 58 -2.59 0.59 -2.17
N VAL A 59 -1.54 1.06 -1.51
CA VAL A 59 -0.51 1.93 -2.12
C VAL A 59 0.68 1.09 -2.56
N ILE A 60 0.91 1.04 -3.86
CA ILE A 60 2.08 0.36 -4.43
C ILE A 60 3.28 1.28 -4.30
N THR A 61 4.31 0.82 -3.59
CA THR A 61 5.55 1.57 -3.39
C THR A 61 6.72 0.80 -4.02
N ASP A 62 7.58 1.54 -4.73
CA ASP A 62 8.87 1.00 -5.14
C ASP A 62 9.88 1.21 -4.00
N PRO A 63 10.41 0.15 -3.36
CA PRO A 63 11.40 0.28 -2.29
C PRO A 63 12.73 0.91 -2.75
N LYS A 64 12.98 0.95 -4.06
CA LYS A 64 14.16 1.59 -4.68
C LYS A 64 13.87 2.96 -5.27
N GLY A 65 12.58 3.35 -5.35
CA GLY A 65 12.13 4.67 -5.73
C GLY A 65 12.64 5.72 -4.74
N GLY A 66 13.20 6.80 -5.26
CA GLY A 66 14.05 7.74 -4.51
C GLY A 66 13.57 8.10 -3.10
N ARG A 67 14.44 7.88 -2.10
CA ARG A 67 14.31 8.38 -0.73
C ARG A 67 14.19 9.92 -0.73
N ARG A 68 12.97 10.42 -0.77
CA ARG A 68 12.65 11.82 -0.41
C ARG A 68 11.55 11.80 0.67
N GLY A 69 11.97 11.48 1.88
CA GLY A 69 11.10 11.53 3.06
C GLY A 69 11.89 11.17 4.32
N SER A 70 11.92 12.09 5.28
CA SER A 70 12.44 11.84 6.62
C SER A 70 11.53 10.80 7.29
N ASN A 71 12.11 9.71 7.76
CA ASN A 71 11.37 8.65 8.47
C ASN A 71 10.65 9.26 9.68
N TYR A 72 9.34 9.03 9.79
CA TYR A 72 8.52 9.32 10.99
C TYR A 72 8.68 8.26 12.10
N LEU A 73 9.74 7.47 12.05
CA LEU A 73 10.13 6.50 13.07
C LEU A 73 11.62 6.70 13.39
N GLY A 74 11.93 7.90 13.86
CA GLY A 74 13.15 8.22 14.60
C GLY A 74 12.80 8.41 16.06
#